data_AF-A0A844I902-F1
#
_entry.id   AF-A0A844I902-F1
#
_cell.length_a   1.000
_cell.length_b   1.000
_cell.length_c   1.000
_cell.angle_alpha   90.00
_cell.angle_beta   90.00
_cell.angle_gamma   90.00
#
_symmetry.space_group_name_H-M   'P 1'
#
loop_
_entity.id
_entity.type
_entity.pdbx_description
1 polymer ?
#
loop_
_entity_poly.entity_id
_entity_poly.type
_entity_poly.pdbx_seq_one_letter_code
_entity_poly.pdbx_strand_id
1 'polypeptide(L)' 'MEVKEIKIYVDAEAAKVYESAVFDERQKINVILSLRLKELARQRRPLEEVMSDISRKAKARGLTPEILNNLLNE' A
#
# COMPACT_ATOMS: atom_id res chain seq x y z
N MET A 1 -8.81 -14.42 7.45
CA MET A 1 -7.73 -13.45 7.70
C MET A 1 -7.49 -13.41 9.20
N GLU A 2 -6.24 -13.44 9.64
CA GLU A 2 -5.92 -13.34 11.07
C GLU A 2 -6.16 -11.89 11.55
N VAL A 3 -6.82 -11.72 12.69
CA VAL A 3 -7.03 -10.42 13.33
C VAL A 3 -6.13 -10.36 14.56
N LYS A 4 -5.40 -9.25 14.72
CA LYS A 4 -4.52 -9.00 15.87
C LYS A 4 -4.89 -7.69 16.53
N GLU A 5 -4.90 -7.68 17.86
CA GLU A 5 -5.10 -6.47 18.64
C GLU A 5 -3.84 -5.61 18.63
N ILE A 6 -4.02 -4.30 18.52
CA ILE A 6 -2.98 -3.29 18.65
C ILE A 6 -3.45 -2.18 19.59
N LYS A 7 -2.53 -1.58 20.35
CA LYS A 7 -2.81 -0.38 21.16
C LYS A 7 -2.43 0.86 20.36
N ILE A 8 -3.36 1.79 20.22
CA ILE A 8 -3.15 3.07 19.53
C ILE A 8 -3.61 4.22 20.44
N TYR A 9 -3.00 5.39 20.27
CA TYR A 9 -3.45 6.61 20.93
C TYR A 9 -4.39 7.37 19.99
N VAL A 10 -5.56 7.72 20.50
CA VAL A 10 -6.58 8.57 19.85
C VAL A 10 -7.03 9.63 20.85
N ASP A 11 -7.76 10.65 20.40
CA ASP A 11 -8.38 11.60 21.33
C ASP A 11 -9.45 10.93 22.21
N ALA A 12 -9.71 11.53 23.37
CA ALA A 12 -10.59 10.94 24.38
C ALA A 12 -12.05 10.78 23.91
N GLU A 13 -12.52 11.66 23.02
CA GLU A 13 -13.87 11.59 22.48
C GLU A 13 -13.99 10.40 21.51
N ALA A 14 -13.04 10.25 20.59
CA ALA A 14 -12.97 9.11 19.68
C ALA A 14 -12.90 7.77 20.43
N ALA A 15 -12.11 7.70 21.51
CA ALA A 15 -12.05 6.50 22.37
C ALA A 15 -13.42 6.17 22.95
N LYS A 16 -14.10 7.16 23.55
CA LYS A 16 -15.44 7.00 24.14
C LYS A 16 -16.48 6.57 23.10
N VAL A 17 -16.45 7.13 21.89
CA VAL A 17 -17.36 6.76 20.81
C VAL A 17 -17.11 5.33 20.37
N TYR A 18 -15.85 4.94 20.15
CA TYR A 18 -15.51 3.57 19.77
C TYR A 18 -15.88 2.55 20.85
N GLU A 19 -15.64 2.87 22.12
CA GLU A 19 -15.97 2.02 23.28
C GLU A 19 -17.47 1.91 23.57
N SER A 20 -18.28 2.84 23.07
CA SER A 20 -19.75 2.80 23.21
C SER A 20 -20.46 2.24 21.97
N ALA A 21 -19.78 2.16 20.82
CA ALA A 21 -20.33 1.62 19.58
C ALA A 21 -20.67 0.13 19.67
N VAL A 22 -21.66 -0.31 18.89
CA VAL A 22 -22.02 -1.74 18.78
C VAL A 22 -20.97 -2.53 17.99
N PHE A 23 -20.99 -3.86 18.13
CA PHE A 23 -19.98 -4.73 17.51
C PHE A 23 -19.80 -4.47 16.00
N ASP A 24 -20.90 -4.38 15.25
CA ASP A 24 -20.87 -4.18 13.81
C ASP A 24 -20.21 -2.85 13.40
N GLU A 25 -20.42 -1.79 14.19
CA GLU A 25 -19.81 -0.48 13.95
C GLU A 25 -18.31 -0.51 14.24
N ARG A 26 -17.90 -1.15 15.34
CA ARG A 26 -16.47 -1.35 15.64
C ARG A 26 -15.77 -2.15 14.56
N GLN A 27 -16.41 -3.19 14.02
CA GLN A 27 -15.86 -3.98 12.91
C GLN A 27 -15.62 -3.12 11.66
N LYS A 28 -16.58 -2.25 11.30
CA LYS A 28 -16.40 -1.31 10.17
C LYS A 28 -15.21 -0.37 10.38
N ILE A 29 -15.07 0.17 11.59
CA ILE A 29 -13.94 1.04 11.96
C ILE A 29 -12.61 0.27 11.86
N ASN A 30 -12.55 -0.96 12.37
CA ASN A 30 -11.36 -1.81 12.30
C ASN A 30 -10.93 -2.11 10.85
N VAL A 31 -11.87 -2.31 9.94
CA VAL A 31 -11.59 -2.51 8.51
C VAL A 31 -10.98 -1.26 7.89
N ILE A 32 -11.55 -0.08 8.17
CA ILE A 32 -11.02 1.20 7.65
C ILE A 32 -9.61 1.44 8.19
N LEU A 33 -9.40 1.26 9.49
CA LEU A 33 -8.07 1.39 10.12
C LEU A 33 -7.07 0.43 9.49
N SER A 34 -7.44 -0.85 9.32
CA SER A 34 -6.59 -1.85 8.68
C SER A 34 -6.20 -1.47 7.24
N LEU A 35 -7.12 -0.87 6.48
CA LEU A 35 -6.84 -0.39 5.13
C LEU A 35 -5.84 0.77 5.16
N ARG A 36 -6.04 1.77 6.03
CA ARG A 36 -5.14 2.90 6.19
C ARG A 36 -3.74 2.48 6.60
N LEU A 37 -3.62 1.57 7.56
CA LEU A 37 -2.31 1.04 7.99
C LEU A 37 -1.59 0.30 6.84
N LYS A 38 -2.33 -0.43 6.00
CA LYS A 38 -1.78 -1.07 4.80
C LYS A 38 -1.34 -0.06 3.74
N GLU A 39 -2.03 1.08 3.61
CA GLU A 39 -1.60 2.15 2.71
C GLU A 39 -0.26 2.73 3.13
N LEU A 40 0.02 2.84 4.43
CA LEU A 40 1.35 3.25 4.93
C LEU A 40 2.42 2.20 4.59
N ALA A 41 2.07 0.91 4.68
CA ALA A 41 2.95 -0.19 4.31
C ALA A 41 3.17 -0.30 2.79
N ARG A 42 2.25 0.24 1.97
CA ARG A 42 2.51 0.54 0.56
C ARG A 42 3.43 1.75 0.49
N GLN A 43 4.66 1.58 0.97
CA GLN A 43 5.73 2.52 0.70
C GLN A 43 5.73 2.80 -0.79
N ARG A 44 5.74 4.10 -1.12
CA ARG A 44 6.07 4.56 -2.47
C ARG A 44 7.47 4.04 -2.73
N ARG A 45 7.60 2.94 -3.45
CA ARG A 45 8.91 2.48 -3.93
C ARG A 45 9.57 3.70 -4.58
N PRO A 46 10.81 4.05 -4.21
CA PRO A 46 11.54 5.11 -4.88
C PRO A 46 11.42 4.92 -6.39
N LEU A 47 11.23 6.01 -7.13
CA LEU A 47 11.06 5.94 -8.58
C LEU A 47 12.21 5.14 -9.22
N GLU A 48 13.41 5.29 -8.67
CA GLU A 48 14.62 4.56 -9.05
C GLU A 48 14.45 3.04 -8.90
N GLU A 49 13.87 2.57 -7.79
CA GLU A 49 13.60 1.14 -7.58
C GLU A 49 12.57 0.63 -8.59
N VAL A 50 11.51 1.40 -8.83
CA VAL A 50 10.49 1.09 -9.84
C VAL A 50 11.08 1.02 -11.24
N MET A 51 11.88 2.00 -11.63
CA MET A 51 12.53 2.10 -12.94
C MET A 51 13.56 0.98 -13.14
N SER A 52 14.32 0.63 -12.09
CA SER A 52 15.24 -0.50 -12.11
C SER A 52 14.51 -1.82 -12.31
N ASP A 53 13.41 -2.04 -11.59
CA ASP A 53 12.56 -3.23 -11.76
C ASP A 53 11.98 -3.34 -13.17
N ILE A 54 11.46 -2.24 -13.71
CA ILE A 54 10.92 -2.18 -15.07
C ILE A 54 12.02 -2.51 -16.09
N SER A 55 13.20 -1.90 -15.93
CA SER A 55 14.35 -2.14 -16.80
C SER A 55 14.78 -3.61 -16.80
N ARG A 56 14.85 -4.25 -15.61
CA ARG A 56 15.19 -5.68 -15.49
C ARG A 56 14.14 -6.56 -16.17
N LYS A 57 12.84 -6.31 -15.92
CA LYS A 57 11.74 -7.07 -16.53
C LYS A 57 11.70 -6.90 -18.05
N ALA A 58 11.97 -5.70 -18.56
CA ALA A 58 11.97 -5.45 -19.99
C ALA A 58 13.10 -6.23 -20.68
N LYS A 59 14.32 -6.19 -20.13
CA LYS A 59 15.46 -7.00 -20.63
C LYS A 59 15.15 -8.50 -20.60
N ALA A 60 14.57 -9.00 -19.50
CA ALA A 60 14.17 -10.41 -19.37
C ALA A 60 13.09 -10.83 -20.38
N ARG A 61 12.31 -9.89 -20.91
CA ARG A 61 11.30 -10.10 -21.94
C ARG A 61 11.82 -9.86 -23.36
N GLY A 62 13.13 -9.70 -23.53
CA GLY A 62 13.77 -9.54 -24.84
C GLY A 62 13.87 -8.09 -25.33
N LEU A 63 13.67 -7.08 -24.47
CA LEU A 63 13.99 -5.70 -24.84
C LEU A 63 15.52 -5.56 -24.98
N THR A 64 16.01 -5.59 -26.22
CA THR A 64 17.41 -5.33 -26.56
C THR A 64 17.64 -3.82 -26.73
N PRO A 65 18.91 -3.35 -26.65
CA PRO A 65 19.24 -1.95 -26.91
C PRO A 65 18.77 -1.45 -28.28
N GLU A 66 18.80 -2.30 -29.31
CA GLU A 66 18.32 -1.95 -30.66
C GLU A 66 16.80 -1.74 -30.69
N ILE A 67 16.02 -2.63 -30.08
CA ILE A 67 14.56 -2.49 -30.00
C ILE A 67 14.19 -1.23 -29.22
N LEU A 68 14.89 -0.95 -28.12
CA LEU A 68 14.68 0.26 -27.35
C LEU A 68 15.00 1.53 -28.16
N ASN A 69 16.12 1.53 -28.89
CA ASN A 69 16.50 2.65 -29.75
C ASN A 69 15.49 2.88 -30.87
N ASN A 70 14.93 1.83 -31.47
CA ASN A 70 13.88 1.99 -32.47
C ASN A 70 12.63 2.63 -31.86
N LEU A 71 12.20 2.16 -30.67
CA LEU A 71 11.02 2.68 -29.98
C LEU A 71 11.14 4.15 -29.54
N LEU A 72 12.36 4.62 -29.24
CA LEU A 72 12.61 6.00 -28.79
C LEU A 72 12.79 7.01 -29.94
N ASN A 73 13.03 6.53 -31.17
CA ASN A 73 13.28 7.36 -32.34
C ASN A 73 12.09 7.37 -33.34
N GLU A 74 10.97 6.74 -32.96
CA GLU A 74 9.63 6.93 -33.58
C GLU A 74 8.90 8.10 -32.90
#